data_AF-F9DMV8-F1
#
_entry.id   AF-F9DMV8-F1
#
_cell.length_a   1.000
_cell.length_b   1.000
_cell.length_c   1.000
_cell.angle_alpha   90.00
_cell.angle_beta   90.00
_cell.angle_gamma   90.00
#
_symmetry.space_group_name_H-M   'P 1'
#
loop_
_entity.id
_entity.type
_entity.pdbx_description
1 polymer ?
#
loop_
_entity_poly.entity_id
_entity_poly.type
_entity_poly.pdbx_seq_one_letter_code
_entity_poly.pdbx_strand_id
1 'polypeptide(L)'
;MYEVVYMKADFEPWWMFEEWRDFTISAKTFPNKIEMQEYVSAMVIDMKTRYEHYETRKGCFHAFWSPSEKHYCDGCEGDLQIYHGLIVLVNDQPDIS
;
A
#
# COMPACT_ATOMS: atom_id res chain seq x y z
N MET A 1 11.61 13.00 8.50
CA MET A 1 10.68 12.09 9.20
C MET A 1 10.28 10.99 8.22
N TYR A 2 10.27 9.74 8.65
CA TYR A 2 9.82 8.62 7.81
C TYR A 2 8.40 8.25 8.20
N GLU A 3 7.57 7.90 7.24
CA GLU A 3 6.22 7.41 7.48
C GLU A 3 5.95 6.20 6.59
N VAL A 4 5.22 5.23 7.13
CA VAL A 4 4.69 4.09 6.38
C VAL A 4 3.18 4.14 6.49
N VAL A 5 2.53 4.31 5.35
CA VAL A 5 1.07 4.34 5.25
C VAL A 5 0.58 3.00 4.72
N TYR A 6 -0.42 2.44 5.38
CA TYR A 6 -1.20 1.32 4.90
C TYR A 6 -2.57 1.81 4.42
N MET A 7 -2.92 1.46 3.19
CA MET A 7 -4.19 1.82 2.56
C MET A 7 -4.86 0.60 1.94
N LYS A 8 -6.17 0.71 1.70
CA LYS A 8 -6.96 -0.30 1.01
C LYS A 8 -7.87 0.36 -0.02
N ALA A 9 -7.75 0.00 -1.28
CA ALA A 9 -8.50 0.59 -2.38
C ALA A 9 -8.83 -0.44 -3.46
N ASP A 10 -9.76 -0.09 -4.34
CA ASP A 10 -10.29 -0.91 -5.44
C ASP A 10 -9.81 -0.48 -6.83
N PHE A 11 -8.82 0.41 -6.89
CA PHE A 11 -8.28 0.96 -8.14
C PHE A 11 -6.76 0.97 -8.14
N GLU A 12 -6.14 0.62 -9.28
CA GLU A 12 -4.73 0.88 -9.57
C GLU A 12 -4.62 1.77 -10.80
N PRO A 13 -3.58 2.62 -10.91
CA PRO A 13 -2.50 2.82 -9.93
C PRO A 13 -2.76 3.94 -8.91
N TRP A 14 -2.92 3.64 -7.62
CA TRP A 14 -3.15 4.67 -6.59
C TRP A 14 -1.98 5.65 -6.42
N TRP A 15 -0.74 5.21 -6.70
CA TRP A 15 0.46 6.05 -6.62
C TRP A 15 0.56 7.12 -7.72
N MET A 16 -0.40 7.19 -8.64
CA MET A 16 -0.46 8.24 -9.67
C MET A 16 -1.27 9.47 -9.24
N PHE A 17 -2.00 9.38 -8.14
CA PHE A 17 -2.95 10.39 -7.68
C PHE A 17 -2.60 10.81 -6.24
N GLU A 18 -3.26 11.81 -5.66
CA GLU A 18 -3.03 12.23 -4.25
C GLU A 18 -4.13 11.72 -3.31
N GLU A 19 -5.30 11.45 -3.89
CA GLU A 19 -6.54 10.98 -3.28
C GLU A 19 -6.38 9.61 -2.61
N TRP A 20 -5.31 8.87 -2.89
CA TRP A 20 -5.02 7.61 -2.19
C TRP A 20 -4.93 7.78 -0.67
N ARG A 21 -4.60 8.99 -0.19
CA ARG A 21 -4.59 9.29 1.25
C ARG A 21 -5.96 9.14 1.90
N ASP A 22 -7.05 9.36 1.16
CA ASP A 22 -8.42 9.18 1.66
C ASP A 22 -8.74 7.71 1.96
N PHE A 23 -7.96 6.79 1.39
CA PHE A 23 -8.07 5.34 1.59
C PHE A 23 -7.09 4.81 2.65
N THR A 24 -6.46 5.71 3.41
CA THR A 24 -5.56 5.36 4.51
C THR A 24 -6.33 4.60 5.59
N ILE A 25 -5.83 3.41 5.90
CA ILE A 25 -6.32 2.61 7.02
C ILE A 25 -5.47 2.87 8.26
N SER A 26 -4.16 3.00 8.09
CA SER A 26 -3.26 3.38 9.18
C SER A 26 -1.99 4.03 8.66
N ALA A 27 -1.34 4.81 9.52
CA ALA A 27 -0.03 5.39 9.26
C ALA A 27 0.84 5.24 10.51
N LYS A 28 2.14 5.04 10.30
CA LYS A 28 3.13 4.97 11.38
C LYS A 28 4.38 5.73 11.02
N THR A 29 4.81 6.61 11.91
CA THR A 29 6.02 7.43 11.75
C THR A 29 7.23 6.81 12.43
N PHE A 30 8.41 7.04 11.87
CA PHE A 30 9.68 6.56 12.38
C PHE A 30 10.73 7.68 12.44
N PRO A 31 11.58 7.67 13.48
CA PRO A 31 12.62 8.67 13.65
C PRO A 31 13.80 8.48 12.68
N ASN A 32 14.04 7.25 12.20
CA ASN A 32 15.17 6.94 11.33
C ASN A 32 14.80 5.89 10.26
N LYS A 33 15.65 5.80 9.23
CA LYS A 33 15.47 4.90 8.08
C LYS A 33 15.50 3.43 8.47
N ILE A 34 16.34 3.05 9.43
CA ILE A 34 16.54 1.65 9.81
C ILE A 34 15.28 1.08 10.43
N GLU A 35 14.70 1.76 11.43
CA GLU A 35 13.46 1.33 12.08
C GLU A 35 12.28 1.27 11.09
N MET A 36 12.22 2.23 10.16
CA MET A 36 11.23 2.20 9.08
C MET A 36 11.42 0.97 8.19
N GLN A 37 12.65 0.68 7.75
CA GLN A 37 12.93 -0.45 6.86
C GLN A 37 12.66 -1.80 7.53
N GLU A 38 13.00 -1.94 8.81
CA GLU A 38 12.66 -3.12 9.60
C GLU A 38 11.15 -3.32 9.67
N TYR A 39 10.39 -2.25 9.89
CA TYR A 39 8.93 -2.30 9.91
C TYR A 39 8.34 -2.67 8.54
N VAL A 40 8.80 -2.02 7.46
CA VAL A 40 8.34 -2.33 6.09
C VAL A 40 8.65 -3.79 5.73
N SER A 41 9.86 -4.27 6.05
CA SER A 41 10.25 -5.67 5.80
C SER A 41 9.32 -6.64 6.54
N ALA A 42 9.04 -6.40 7.82
CA ALA A 42 8.12 -7.23 8.60
C ALA A 42 6.69 -7.21 8.02
N MET A 43 6.19 -6.03 7.64
CA MET A 43 4.86 -5.89 7.02
C MET A 43 4.79 -6.61 5.68
N VAL A 44 5.80 -6.47 4.82
CA VAL A 44 5.87 -7.16 3.52
C VAL A 44 5.87 -8.68 3.72
N ILE A 45 6.65 -9.20 4.68
CA ILE A 45 6.66 -10.63 5.00
C ILE A 45 5.28 -11.10 5.44
N ASP A 46 4.65 -10.42 6.40
CA ASP A 46 3.29 -10.75 6.88
C ASP A 46 2.28 -10.76 5.72
N MET A 47 2.25 -9.69 4.93
CA MET A 47 1.29 -9.53 3.84
C MET A 47 1.49 -10.56 2.73
N LYS A 48 2.73 -10.97 2.42
CA LYS A 48 2.99 -12.06 1.47
C LYS A 48 2.53 -13.43 1.95
N THR A 49 2.28 -13.61 3.26
CA THR A 49 1.63 -14.84 3.75
C THR A 49 0.11 -14.81 3.61
N ARG A 50 -0.48 -13.61 3.47
CA ARG A 50 -1.91 -13.37 3.46
C ARG A 50 -2.48 -13.17 2.06
N TYR A 51 -1.65 -12.69 1.14
CA TYR A 51 -2.05 -12.34 -0.22
C TYR A 51 -1.27 -13.14 -1.27
N GLU A 52 -1.96 -13.56 -2.32
CA GLU A 52 -1.39 -14.41 -3.38
C GLU A 52 -0.41 -13.65 -4.27
N HIS A 53 -0.63 -12.35 -4.44
CA HIS A 53 0.17 -11.50 -5.31
C HIS A 53 0.81 -10.35 -4.54
N TYR A 54 2.00 -9.98 -5.01
CA TYR A 54 2.78 -8.89 -4.49
C TYR A 54 3.56 -8.21 -5.62
N GLU A 55 3.45 -6.89 -5.70
CA GLU A 55 4.26 -6.06 -6.58
C GLU A 55 4.88 -4.91 -5.80
N THR A 56 6.05 -4.45 -6.24
CA THR A 56 6.67 -3.22 -5.74
C THR A 56 7.04 -2.31 -6.89
N ARG A 57 6.84 -1.00 -6.71
CA ARG A 57 7.16 0.02 -7.69
C ARG A 57 7.94 1.15 -7.04
N LYS A 58 8.96 1.65 -7.75
CA LYS A 58 9.79 2.80 -7.34
C LYS A 58 10.39 2.66 -5.92
N GLY A 59 10.57 1.43 -5.42
CA GLY A 59 11.15 1.14 -4.12
C GLY A 59 10.31 1.51 -2.88
N CYS A 60 9.28 2.36 -3.02
CA CYS A 60 8.48 2.87 -1.90
C CYS A 60 6.99 2.50 -1.97
N PHE A 61 6.51 1.97 -3.10
CA PHE A 61 5.14 1.48 -3.24
C PHE A 61 5.13 -0.04 -3.24
N HIS A 62 4.29 -0.62 -2.38
CA HIS A 62 4.06 -2.04 -2.27
C HIS A 62 2.56 -2.31 -2.45
N ALA A 63 2.22 -3.23 -3.35
CA ALA A 63 0.87 -3.64 -3.65
C ALA A 63 0.71 -5.12 -3.32
N PHE A 64 -0.35 -5.48 -2.62
CA PHE A 64 -0.72 -6.87 -2.32
C PHE A 64 -2.18 -7.10 -2.66
N TRP A 65 -2.50 -8.24 -3.25
CA TRP A 65 -3.88 -8.61 -3.57
C TRP A 65 -4.04 -10.12 -3.73
N SER A 66 -5.28 -10.59 -3.61
CA SER A 66 -5.67 -11.95 -3.95
C SER A 66 -6.86 -11.89 -4.91
N PRO A 67 -6.91 -12.68 -5.99
CA PRO A 67 -8.05 -12.70 -6.91
C PRO A 67 -9.36 -13.12 -6.25
N SER A 68 -9.27 -13.75 -5.08
CA SER A 68 -10.37 -14.14 -4.21
C SER A 68 -10.92 -12.98 -3.35
N GLU A 69 -10.16 -11.90 -3.15
CA GLU A 69 -10.61 -10.72 -2.42
C GLU A 69 -11.04 -9.61 -3.39
N LYS A 70 -12.34 -9.48 -3.58
CA LYS A 70 -12.96 -8.50 -4.48
C LYS A 70 -14.19 -7.90 -3.82
N HIS A 71 -14.67 -6.78 -4.34
CA HIS A 71 -15.98 -6.24 -3.98
C HIS A 71 -16.81 -5.96 -5.23
N TYR A 72 -18.12 -6.13 -5.12
CA TYR A 72 -19.04 -5.80 -6.21
C TYR A 72 -19.29 -4.29 -6.24
N CYS A 73 -19.03 -3.66 -7.38
CA CYS A 73 -19.30 -2.25 -7.61
C CYS A 73 -20.54 -2.10 -8.48
N ASP A 74 -21.63 -1.58 -7.88
CA ASP A 74 -22.90 -1.36 -8.57
C ASP A 74 -22.76 -0.43 -9.77
N GLY A 75 -21.89 0.59 -9.68
CA GLY A 75 -21.67 1.55 -10.76
C GLY A 75 -20.91 0.98 -11.96
N CYS A 76 -20.12 -0.08 -11.74
CA CYS A 76 -19.38 -0.78 -12.79
C CYS A 76 -20.07 -2.08 -13.23
N GLU A 77 -21.14 -2.48 -12.55
CA GLU A 77 -21.83 -3.77 -12.72
C GLU A 77 -20.88 -4.98 -12.68
N GLY A 78 -19.87 -4.94 -11.79
CA GLY A 78 -18.84 -5.98 -11.75
C GLY A 78 -17.99 -6.01 -10.49
N ASP A 79 -17.22 -7.08 -10.34
CA ASP A 79 -16.29 -7.26 -9.24
C ASP A 79 -14.99 -6.48 -9.49
N LEU A 80 -14.68 -5.56 -8.59
CA LEU A 80 -13.42 -4.83 -8.57
C LEU A 80 -12.43 -5.49 -7.61
N GLN A 81 -11.18 -5.58 -8.08
CA GLN A 81 -10.08 -6.12 -7.30
C GLN A 81 -9.77 -5.19 -6.13
N ILE A 82 -9.68 -5.77 -4.93
CA ILE A 82 -9.21 -5.06 -3.76
C ILE A 82 -7.71 -5.17 -3.66
N TYR A 83 -7.07 -4.05 -3.36
CA TYR A 83 -5.64 -3.95 -3.18
C TYR A 83 -5.31 -3.40 -1.81
N HIS A 84 -4.22 -3.91 -1.28
CA HIS A 84 -3.58 -3.48 -0.06
C HIS A 84 -2.28 -2.77 -0.41
N GLY A 85 -2.20 -1.48 -0.11
CA GLY A 85 -1.04 -0.65 -0.40
C GLY A 85 -0.19 -0.38 0.85
N LEU A 86 1.13 -0.57 0.78
CA LEU A 86 2.07 0.08 1.71
C LEU A 86 2.85 1.15 0.96
N ILE A 87 2.94 2.33 1.54
CA ILE A 87 3.60 3.49 0.95
C ILE A 87 4.62 4.04 1.93
N VAL A 88 5.87 4.09 1.50
CA VAL A 88 6.98 4.66 2.26
C VAL A 88 7.17 6.12 1.88
N LEU A 89 7.03 7.00 2.87
CA LEU A 89 7.21 8.43 2.72
C LEU A 89 8.44 8.93 3.49
N VAL A 90 9.11 9.92 2.91
CA VAL A 90 10.19 10.70 3.51
C VAL A 90 9.78 12.16 3.44
N ASN A 91 9.57 12.78 4.60
CA ASN A 91 9.07 14.16 4.70
C ASN A 91 7.78 14.36 3.87
N ASP A 92 6.79 13.49 4.13
CA ASP A 92 5.44 13.50 3.51
C ASP A 92 5.40 13.23 1.99
N GLN A 93 6.54 12.85 1.39
CA GLN A 93 6.68 12.55 -0.03
C GLN A 93 7.14 11.10 -0.26
N PRO A 94 6.64 10.39 -1.28
CA PRO A 94 7.12 9.05 -1.58
C PRO A 94 8.62 9.01 -1.88
N ASP A 95 9.33 8.05 -1.28
CA ASP A 95 10.78 7.86 -1.45
C ASP A 95 11.10 7.20 -2.81
N ILE A 96 10.97 7.95 -3.90
CA ILE A 96 11.13 7.47 -5.29
C ILE A 96 12.62 7.32 -5.68
N SER A 97 13.55 7.49 -4.74
CA SER A 97 15.00 7.55 -4.99
C SER A 97 15.58 6.29 -5.65
#